data_AF-A0A0P9EHV8-F1
#
_entry.id   AF-A0A0P9EHV8-F1
#
_cell.length_a   1.000
_cell.length_b   1.000
_cell.length_c   1.000
_cell.angle_alpha   90.00
_cell.angle_beta   90.00
_cell.angle_gamma   90.00
#
_symmetry.space_group_name_H-M   'P 1'
#
loop_
_entity.id
_entity.type
_entity.pdbx_description
1 polymer ?
#
loop_
_entity_poly.entity_id
_entity_poly.type
_entity_poly.pdbx_seq_one_letter_code
_entity_poly.pdbx_strand_id
1 'polypeptide(L)' 'MVQPRIQPLKPGRAVMGFTPAFFTKLAPNLALWGFAGVGAIAVLASGIPRFQRDVLDMVPGVRSYYADDTPDSDKPF' A
#
# COMPACT_ATOMS: atom_id res chain seq x y z
N MET A 1 28.38 10.68 -43.44
CA MET A 1 27.93 10.68 -42.03
C MET A 1 27.45 9.26 -41.71
N VAL A 2 28.20 8.50 -40.91
CA VAL A 2 27.82 7.11 -40.54
C VAL A 2 26.95 7.17 -39.30
N GLN A 3 25.71 6.69 -39.40
CA GLN A 3 24.79 6.65 -38.27
C GLN A 3 25.17 5.45 -37.36
N PRO A 4 25.34 5.63 -36.04
CA PRO A 4 25.67 4.53 -35.16
C PRO A 4 24.49 3.55 -35.09
N ARG A 5 24.75 2.27 -35.42
CA ARG A 5 23.77 1.20 -35.30
C ARG A 5 23.59 0.87 -33.82
N ILE A 6 22.53 1.40 -33.20
CA ILE A 6 22.12 1.02 -31.85
C ILE A 6 21.65 -0.43 -31.92
N GLN A 7 22.48 -1.36 -31.43
CA GLN A 7 22.08 -2.75 -31.28
C GLN A 7 21.25 -2.87 -29.99
N PRO A 8 20.01 -3.39 -30.04
CA PRO A 8 19.27 -3.66 -28.83
C PRO A 8 20.01 -4.71 -28.00
N LEU A 9 20.38 -4.34 -26.76
CA LEU A 9 21.00 -5.26 -25.81
C LEU A 9 20.09 -6.49 -25.64
N LYS A 10 20.64 -7.68 -25.88
CA LYS A 10 19.93 -8.94 -25.69
C LYS A 10 19.45 -9.01 -24.23
N PRO A 11 18.16 -9.23 -23.96
CA PRO A 11 17.67 -9.33 -22.60
C PRO A 11 18.43 -10.44 -21.85
N GLY A 12 18.90 -10.12 -20.65
CA GLY A 12 19.62 -11.06 -19.78
C GLY A 12 18.79 -12.32 -19.54
N ARG A 13 19.46 -13.45 -19.31
CA ARG A 13 18.83 -14.77 -19.14
C ARG A 13 17.74 -14.70 -18.06
N ALA A 14 16.51 -15.05 -18.43
CA ALA A 14 15.41 -15.18 -17.48
C ALA A 14 15.68 -16.35 -16.52
N VAL A 15 15.39 -16.16 -15.24
CA VAL A 15 15.41 -17.24 -14.23
C VAL A 15 13.97 -17.69 -14.04
N MET A 16 13.67 -18.95 -14.36
CA MET A 16 12.30 -19.51 -14.33
C MET A 16 11.26 -18.69 -15.12
N GLY A 17 11.68 -18.01 -16.19
CA GLY A 17 10.80 -17.16 -17.01
C GLY A 17 10.66 -15.72 -16.52
N PHE A 18 11.20 -15.39 -15.34
CA PHE A 18 11.20 -14.03 -14.81
C PHE A 18 12.46 -13.27 -15.20
N THR A 19 12.30 -12.03 -15.65
CA THR A 19 13.40 -11.10 -15.93
C THR A 19 13.32 -9.90 -14.97
N PRO A 20 14.43 -9.23 -14.64
CA PRO A 20 14.38 -7.98 -13.88
C PRO A 20 13.48 -6.91 -14.54
N ALA A 21 13.44 -6.89 -15.88
CA ALA A 21 12.57 -6.01 -16.66
C ALA A 21 11.06 -6.34 -16.49
N PHE A 22 10.71 -7.58 -16.14
CA PHE A 22 9.33 -7.95 -15.82
C PHE A 22 8.89 -7.33 -14.49
N PHE A 23 9.71 -7.41 -13.45
CA PHE A 23 9.38 -6.85 -12.14
C PHE A 23 9.26 -5.33 -12.15
N THR A 24 10.14 -4.63 -12.88
CA THR A 24 10.05 -3.17 -13.02
C THR A 24 8.77 -2.72 -13.71
N LYS A 25 8.24 -3.51 -14.65
CA LYS A 25 6.94 -3.24 -15.29
C LYS A 25 5.75 -3.60 -14.40
N LEU A 26 5.89 -4.65 -13.58
CA LEU A 26 4.82 -5.12 -12.70
C LEU A 26 4.68 -4.27 -11.42
N ALA A 27 5.79 -3.72 -10.93
CA ALA A 27 5.88 -2.94 -9.70
C ALA A 27 4.79 -1.85 -9.54
N PRO A 28 4.55 -0.94 -10.52
CA PRO A 28 3.54 0.10 -10.35
C PRO A 28 2.13 -0.46 -10.20
N ASN A 29 1.79 -1.53 -10.95
CA ASN A 29 0.48 -2.16 -10.85
C ASN A 29 0.30 -2.85 -9.49
N LEU A 30 1.31 -3.59 -9.03
CA LEU A 30 1.29 -4.19 -7.69
C LEU A 30 1.20 -3.16 -6.57
N ALA A 31 1.89 -2.02 -6.71
CA ALA A 31 1.80 -0.93 -5.75
C ALA A 31 0.38 -0.37 -5.67
N LEU A 32 -0.27 -0.17 -6.83
CA LEU A 32 -1.66 0.29 -6.89
C LEU A 32 -2.62 -0.71 -6.23
N TRP A 33 -2.51 -1.99 -6.57
CA TRP A 33 -3.35 -3.04 -5.97
C TRP A 33 -3.09 -3.23 -4.48
N GLY A 34 -1.83 -3.13 -4.05
CA GLY A 34 -1.46 -3.15 -2.64
C GLY A 34 -2.07 -1.98 -1.88
N PHE A 35 -1.98 -0.77 -2.43
CA PHE A 35 -2.59 0.43 -1.84
C PHE A 35 -4.12 0.30 -1.73
N ALA A 36 -4.78 -0.16 -2.79
CA ALA A 36 -6.22 -0.40 -2.78
C ALA A 36 -6.61 -1.47 -1.74
N GLY A 37 -5.84 -2.55 -1.63
CA GLY A 37 -6.04 -3.61 -0.64
C GLY A 37 -5.90 -3.09 0.80
N VAL A 38 -4.88 -2.28 1.09
CA VAL A 38 -4.72 -1.64 2.40
C VAL A 38 -5.91 -0.73 2.71
N GLY A 39 -6.38 0.05 1.74
CA GLY A 39 -7.58 0.88 1.89
C GLY A 39 -8.83 0.06 2.22
N ALA A 40 -9.03 -1.07 1.54
CA ALA A 40 -10.15 -1.98 1.84
C ALA A 40 -10.04 -2.57 3.26
N ILE A 41 -8.85 -3.01 3.67
CA ILE A 41 -8.61 -3.51 5.04
C ILE A 41 -8.90 -2.40 6.06
N ALA A 42 -8.46 -1.17 5.80
CA ALA A 42 -8.68 -0.06 6.71
C ALA A 42 -10.18 0.21 6.97
N VAL A 43 -11.03 0.07 5.94
CA VAL A 43 -12.48 0.19 6.07
C VAL A 43 -13.07 -1.00 6.83
N LEU A 44 -12.72 -2.23 6.42
CA LEU A 44 -13.30 -3.45 6.99
C LEU A 44 -12.88 -3.67 8.45
N ALA A 45 -11.65 -3.33 8.81
CA ALA A 45 -11.10 -3.45 10.16
C ALA A 45 -11.32 -2.20 11.02
N SER A 46 -11.98 -1.17 10.50
CA SER A 46 -12.16 0.12 11.18
C SER A 46 -12.85 0.02 12.55
N GLY A 47 -13.70 -1.00 12.76
CA GLY A 47 -14.39 -1.22 14.03
C GLY A 47 -13.56 -1.96 15.09
N ILE A 48 -12.35 -2.42 14.79
CA ILE A 48 -11.52 -3.17 15.73
C ILE A 48 -10.72 -2.16 16.59
N PRO A 49 -10.94 -2.08 17.93
CA PRO A 49 -10.31 -1.03 18.75
C PRO A 49 -8.78 -1.05 18.71
N ARG A 50 -8.18 -2.24 18.57
CA ARG A 50 -6.73 -2.38 18.43
C ARG A 50 -6.21 -1.82 17.10
N PHE A 51 -6.96 -2.03 16.02
CA PHE A 51 -6.59 -1.51 14.70
C PHE A 51 -6.75 0.02 14.64
N GLN A 52 -7.75 0.57 15.32
CA GLN A 52 -7.89 2.03 15.45
C GLN A 52 -6.65 2.64 16.11
N ARG A 53 -6.25 2.15 17.30
CA ARG A 53 -5.12 2.70 18.06
C ARG A 53 -3.77 2.48 17.39
N ASP A 54 -3.56 1.33 16.78
CA ASP A 54 -2.25 0.96 16.23
C ASP A 54 -2.05 1.48 14.78
N VAL A 55 -3.13 1.73 14.03
CA VAL A 55 -3.06 2.11 12.61
C VAL A 55 -3.79 3.41 12.31
N LEU A 56 -5.09 3.50 12.60
CA LEU A 56 -5.91 4.65 12.17
C LEU A 56 -5.56 5.95 12.92
N ASP A 57 -5.13 5.86 14.18
CA ASP A 57 -4.68 7.01 14.97
C ASP A 57 -3.40 7.65 14.43
N MET A 58 -2.59 6.88 13.69
CA MET A 58 -1.37 7.38 13.04
C MET A 58 -1.67 8.13 11.74
N VAL A 59 -2.89 8.00 11.20
CA VAL A 59 -3.29 8.67 9.95
C VAL A 59 -3.66 10.13 10.27
N PRO A 60 -2.93 11.12 9.71
CA PRO A 60 -3.22 12.52 9.96
C PRO A 60 -4.65 12.88 9.55
N GLY A 61 -5.38 13.56 10.45
CA GLY A 61 -6.75 14.00 10.21
C GLY A 61 -7.84 12.94 10.42
N VAL A 62 -7.49 11.67 10.66
CA VAL A 62 -8.46 10.58 10.88
C VAL A 62 -8.67 10.28 12.36
N ARG A 63 -7.65 10.48 13.20
CA ARG A 63 -7.67 10.17 14.63
C ARG A 63 -8.89 10.69 15.39
N SER A 64 -9.30 11.95 15.15
CA SER A 64 -10.43 12.56 15.86
C SER A 64 -11.77 11.88 15.59
N TYR A 65 -11.90 11.13 14.49
CA TYR A 65 -13.12 10.38 14.19
C TYR A 65 -13.30 9.16 15.12
N TYR A 66 -12.20 8.59 15.62
CA TYR A 66 -12.21 7.39 16.47
C TYR A 66 -11.97 7.71 17.96
N ALA A 67 -11.79 8.99 18.30
CA ALA A 67 -11.66 9.42 19.68
C ALA A 67 -13.03 9.34 20.39
N ASP A 68 -13.06 8.68 21.55
CA ASP A 68 -14.22 8.67 22.43
C ASP A 68 -14.13 9.85 23.41
N ASP A 69 -14.88 10.91 23.12
CA ASP A 69 -15.00 12.10 23.96
C ASP A 69 -16.17 12.01 24.96
N THR A 70 -16.79 10.83 25.10
CA THR A 70 -17.89 10.63 26.05
C THR A 70 -17.38 10.81 27.49
N PRO A 71 -18.05 11.63 28.33
CA PRO A 71 -17.67 11.79 29.72
C PRO A 71 -17.63 10.46 30.46
N ASP A 72 -16.65 10.29 31.35
CA ASP A 72 -16.52 9.05 32.13
C ASP A 72 -17.71 8.81 33.08
N SER A 73 -18.47 9.87 33.42
CA SER A 73 -19.71 9.75 34.20
C SER A 73 -20.82 8.98 33.49
N ASP A 74 -20.81 8.97 32.16
CA ASP A 74 -21.89 8.42 31.33
C ASP A 74 -21.56 6.99 30.85
N LYS A 75 -20.34 6.52 31.13
CA LYS A 75 -19.89 5.15 30.82
C LYS A 75 -20.36 4.22 31.94
N PRO A 76 -21.19 3.21 31.65
CA PRO A 76 -21.69 2.28 32.67
C PRO A 76 -20.63 1.31 33.23
N PHE A 77 -19.41 1.35 32.69
CA PHE A 77 -18.25 0.54 33.06
C PHE A 77 -16.94 1.26 32.69
#